data_AF-A0A850SJZ0-F1
#
_entry.id   AF-A0A850SJZ0-F1
#
_cell.length_a   1.000
_cell.length_b   1.000
_cell.length_c   1.000
_cell.angle_alpha   90.00
_cell.angle_beta   90.00
_cell.angle_gamma   90.00
#
_symmetry.space_group_name_H-M   'P 1'
#
loop_
_entity.id
_entity.type
_entity.pdbx_description
1 polymer ?
#
loop_
_entity_poly.entity_id
_entity_poly.type
_entity_poly.pdbx_seq_one_letter_code
_entity_poly.pdbx_strand_id
1 'polypeptide(L)'
;MTDNAKHLRLLLIAAGLAAIGAVYGGTVFASHSFEAGVSGNTIPDNTHVRLDGLTLPAGGVLPLYDASPNFVSGHFLMRAPCDPDTHVPYVTVIAGHVDESAHGTYVDKMPLYYILHASTADSCVYHAHMPDPLNGGAPKITDVALVNLSGESVSFGPGDAADINVQRVLGSMSSAPYDEMKLPADLEHGNPVFDLNDENPDNDGLGFVHEE
;
A
#
# COMPACT_ATOMS: atom_id res chain seq x y z
N MET A 1 -20.24 48.72 18.71
CA MET A 1 -19.17 47.72 18.48
C MET A 1 -17.94 48.47 17.99
N THR A 2 -16.89 48.51 18.80
CA THR A 2 -15.67 49.32 18.60
C THR A 2 -14.81 48.79 17.45
N ASP A 3 -14.19 49.69 16.68
CA ASP A 3 -13.39 49.40 15.46
C ASP A 3 -12.28 48.35 15.66
N ASN A 4 -11.73 48.26 16.87
CA ASN A 4 -10.71 47.26 17.22
C ASN A 4 -11.20 45.81 17.05
N ALA A 5 -12.50 45.55 17.22
CA ALA A 5 -13.06 44.21 17.03
C ALA A 5 -13.15 43.81 15.54
N LYS A 6 -13.20 44.77 14.61
CA LYS A 6 -13.22 44.52 13.17
C LYS A 6 -11.82 44.24 12.62
N HIS A 7 -10.82 45.00 13.08
CA HIS A 7 -9.43 44.79 12.69
C HIS A 7 -8.85 43.45 13.19
N LEU A 8 -9.21 43.05 14.42
CA LEU A 8 -8.81 41.76 14.96
C LEU A 8 -9.42 40.58 14.19
N ARG A 9 -10.67 40.72 13.72
CA ARG A 9 -11.33 39.72 12.88
C ARG A 9 -10.72 39.63 11.49
N LEU A 10 -10.34 40.75 10.87
CA LEU A 10 -9.66 40.74 9.57
C LEU A 10 -8.27 40.08 9.65
N LEU A 11 -7.51 40.36 10.71
CA LEU A 11 -6.18 39.76 10.94
C LEU A 11 -6.25 38.24 11.14
N LEU A 12 -7.26 37.75 11.86
CA LEU A 12 -7.46 36.31 12.06
C LEU A 12 -7.85 35.58 10.76
N ILE A 13 -8.66 36.22 9.90
CA ILE A 13 -9.03 35.64 8.60
C ILE A 13 -7.82 35.60 7.64
N ALA A 14 -7.00 36.66 7.63
CA ALA A 14 -5.79 36.71 6.79
C ALA A 14 -4.72 35.68 7.23
N ALA A 15 -4.55 35.48 8.54
CA ALA A 15 -3.66 34.45 9.06
C ALA A 15 -4.15 33.03 8.76
N GLY A 16 -5.48 32.79 8.81
CA GLY A 16 -6.08 31.51 8.44
C GLY A 16 -5.89 31.16 6.96
N LEU A 17 -6.03 32.13 6.06
CA LEU A 17 -5.82 31.91 4.62
C LEU A 17 -4.34 31.70 4.26
N ALA A 18 -3.42 32.39 4.93
CA ALA A 18 -1.98 32.19 4.74
C ALA A 18 -1.51 30.81 5.26
N ALA A 19 -2.12 30.30 6.33
CA ALA A 19 -1.83 28.95 6.84
C ALA A 19 -2.30 27.85 5.88
N ILE A 20 -3.46 28.02 5.21
CA ILE A 20 -3.96 27.05 4.24
C ILE A 20 -3.07 27.00 2.99
N GLY A 21 -2.54 28.14 2.54
CA GLY A 21 -1.63 28.20 1.39
C GLY A 21 -0.25 27.59 1.65
N ALA A 22 0.23 27.59 2.90
CA ALA A 22 1.53 27.02 3.26
C ALA A 22 1.50 25.49 3.45
N VAL A 23 0.34 24.90 3.76
CA VAL A 23 0.22 23.43 3.96
C VAL A 23 0.13 22.67 2.64
N TYR A 24 -0.27 23.33 1.54
CA TYR A 24 -0.37 22.72 0.21
C TYR A 24 0.71 23.19 -0.77
N GLY A 25 1.90 23.49 -0.25
CA GLY A 25 3.10 23.75 -1.04
C GLY A 25 3.59 22.52 -1.79
N GLY A 26 2.96 22.22 -2.93
CA GLY A 26 3.60 21.62 -4.09
C GLY A 26 3.89 20.12 -4.08
N THR A 27 2.86 19.30 -4.32
CA THR A 27 3.01 18.04 -5.08
C THR A 27 1.76 17.87 -5.93
N VAL A 28 1.91 17.98 -7.26
CA VAL A 28 0.86 17.60 -8.20
C VAL A 28 1.02 16.11 -8.44
N PHE A 29 0.08 15.30 -7.96
CA PHE A 29 0.04 13.88 -8.24
C PHE A 29 -0.73 13.67 -9.54
N ALA A 30 -0.05 13.10 -10.53
CA ALA A 30 -0.72 12.50 -11.68
C ALA A 30 -0.88 11.02 -11.37
N SER A 31 -2.09 10.60 -10.97
CA SER A 31 -2.45 9.19 -10.98
C SER A 31 -2.93 8.84 -12.39
N HIS A 32 -2.38 7.77 -12.97
CA HIS A 32 -2.76 7.28 -14.29
C HIS A 32 -3.44 5.92 -14.13
N SER A 33 -4.77 5.87 -14.19
CA SER A 33 -5.55 4.63 -14.25
C SER A 33 -5.54 3.98 -15.65
N PHE A 34 -4.49 4.19 -16.44
CA PHE A 34 -4.38 3.69 -17.81
C PHE A 34 -3.45 2.49 -17.87
N GLU A 35 -3.99 1.30 -17.57
CA GLU A 35 -3.59 0.11 -18.30
C GLU A 35 -4.56 -0.08 -19.48
N ALA A 36 -4.01 -0.32 -20.65
CA ALA A 36 -4.78 -0.59 -21.85
C ALA A 36 -5.64 -1.86 -21.65
N GLY A 37 -6.91 -1.69 -21.27
CA GLY A 37 -7.90 -2.77 -21.36
C GLY A 37 -8.79 -3.05 -20.15
N VAL A 38 -9.19 -2.04 -19.35
CA VAL A 38 -10.40 -2.23 -18.54
C VAL A 38 -11.61 -2.26 -19.49
N SER A 39 -12.01 -3.47 -19.87
CA SER A 39 -13.28 -3.74 -20.56
C SER A 39 -14.30 -4.24 -19.54
N GLY A 40 -15.47 -3.60 -19.45
CA GLY A 40 -16.58 -4.03 -18.58
C GLY A 40 -17.27 -2.91 -17.81
N ASN A 41 -18.09 -3.31 -16.83
CA ASN A 41 -18.92 -2.42 -15.99
C ASN A 41 -18.23 -1.97 -14.69
N THR A 42 -16.89 -2.03 -14.60
CA THR A 42 -16.14 -1.61 -13.40
C THR A 42 -15.51 -0.24 -13.64
N ILE A 43 -15.67 0.66 -12.67
CA ILE A 43 -14.94 1.92 -12.64
C ILE A 43 -13.61 1.62 -11.95
N PRO A 44 -12.45 1.79 -12.61
CA PRO A 44 -11.16 1.67 -11.96
C PRO A 44 -11.07 2.65 -10.80
N ASP A 45 -10.70 2.15 -9.63
CA ASP A 45 -10.48 2.97 -8.43
C ASP A 45 -8.97 3.09 -8.19
N ASN A 46 -8.52 4.25 -7.71
CA ASN A 46 -7.12 4.44 -7.33
C ASN A 46 -7.02 5.19 -6.01
N THR A 47 -6.30 4.60 -5.06
CA THR A 47 -5.89 5.26 -3.81
C THR A 47 -4.39 5.52 -3.81
N HIS A 48 -4.02 6.78 -3.60
CA HIS A 48 -2.63 7.21 -3.42
C HIS A 48 -2.41 7.71 -2.01
N VAL A 49 -1.48 7.09 -1.28
CA VAL A 49 -1.16 7.42 0.12
C VAL A 49 0.28 7.91 0.19
N ARG A 50 0.45 9.16 0.60
CA ARG A 50 1.77 9.69 0.97
C ARG A 50 2.21 9.08 2.29
N LEU A 51 3.40 8.51 2.30
CA LEU A 51 4.00 7.94 3.50
C LEU A 51 5.09 8.84 4.08
N ASP A 52 5.64 9.76 3.27
CA ASP A 52 6.75 10.60 3.66
C ASP A 52 6.52 11.38 4.96
N GLY A 53 7.49 11.28 5.87
CA GLY A 53 7.43 11.92 7.19
C GLY A 53 6.56 11.19 8.22
N LEU A 54 5.93 10.06 7.86
CA LEU A 54 5.28 9.18 8.82
C LEU A 54 6.32 8.28 9.51
N THR A 55 6.05 7.95 10.77
CA THR A 55 6.75 6.90 11.51
C THR A 55 5.73 5.88 11.98
N LEU A 56 5.87 4.64 11.53
CA LEU A 56 5.04 3.52 11.94
C LEU A 56 5.74 2.81 13.12
N PRO A 57 5.19 2.85 14.35
CA PRO A 57 5.80 2.16 15.49
C PRO A 57 5.77 0.64 15.31
N ALA A 58 6.57 -0.09 16.09
CA ALA A 58 6.52 -1.55 16.13
C ALA A 58 5.10 -2.05 16.44
N GLY A 59 4.61 -3.02 15.67
CA GLY A 59 3.22 -3.51 15.72
C GLY A 59 2.18 -2.51 15.17
N GLY A 60 2.61 -1.35 14.67
CA GLY A 60 1.74 -0.36 14.06
C GLY A 60 1.11 -0.87 12.77
N VAL A 61 -0.15 -0.51 12.55
CA VAL A 61 -0.92 -0.82 11.35
C VAL A 61 -1.36 0.49 10.69
N LEU A 62 -1.14 0.61 9.40
CA LEU A 62 -1.63 1.69 8.56
C LEU A 62 -2.56 1.09 7.48
N PRO A 63 -3.88 1.18 7.66
CA PRO A 63 -4.83 0.81 6.61
C PRO A 63 -4.64 1.68 5.38
N LEU A 64 -4.60 1.07 4.19
CA LEU A 64 -4.44 1.78 2.93
C LEU A 64 -5.73 1.75 2.09
N TYR A 65 -6.45 0.64 2.11
CA TYR A 65 -7.64 0.45 1.28
C TYR A 65 -8.61 -0.55 1.90
N ASP A 66 -9.90 -0.29 1.72
CA ASP A 66 -11.02 -1.15 2.11
C ASP A 66 -12.13 -1.05 1.05
N ALA A 67 -12.37 -2.15 0.34
CA ALA A 67 -13.42 -2.31 -0.65
C ALA A 67 -14.58 -3.19 -0.17
N SER A 68 -14.62 -3.52 1.12
CA SER A 68 -15.63 -4.40 1.70
C SER A 68 -17.05 -3.95 1.32
N PRO A 69 -17.93 -4.90 0.96
CA PRO A 69 -17.74 -6.35 1.00
C PRO A 69 -17.15 -6.94 -0.29
N ASN A 70 -16.64 -6.14 -1.23
CA ASN A 70 -16.28 -6.57 -2.58
C ASN A 70 -14.83 -7.06 -2.68
N PHE A 71 -14.64 -8.22 -3.30
CA PHE A 71 -13.30 -8.67 -3.68
C PHE A 71 -12.80 -7.87 -4.87
N VAL A 72 -11.59 -7.35 -4.77
CA VAL A 72 -10.97 -6.54 -5.81
C VAL A 72 -9.76 -7.23 -6.43
N SER A 73 -9.45 -6.82 -7.65
CA SER A 73 -8.20 -7.14 -8.31
C SER A 73 -7.59 -5.94 -9.01
N GLY A 74 -6.26 -5.89 -9.01
CA GLY A 74 -5.48 -4.85 -9.66
C GLY A 74 -4.03 -4.88 -9.19
N HIS A 75 -3.44 -3.69 -9.02
CA HIS A 75 -2.02 -3.53 -8.75
C HIS A 75 -1.76 -2.68 -7.51
N PHE A 76 -0.67 -2.99 -6.82
CA PHE A 76 -0.13 -2.21 -5.73
C PHE A 76 1.27 -1.75 -6.09
N LEU A 77 1.58 -0.48 -5.85
CA LEU A 77 2.90 0.09 -5.99
C LEU A 77 3.30 0.70 -4.65
N MET A 78 4.52 0.47 -4.20
CA MET A 78 5.04 1.09 -2.99
C MET A 78 6.47 1.52 -3.17
N ARG A 79 6.78 2.70 -2.65
CA ARG A 79 8.13 3.14 -2.35
C ARG A 79 8.29 3.26 -0.84
N ALA A 80 9.24 2.51 -0.27
CA ALA A 80 9.44 2.41 1.16
C ALA A 80 10.91 2.11 1.51
N PRO A 81 11.35 2.38 2.75
CA PRO A 81 12.68 2.01 3.20
C PRO A 81 12.82 0.48 3.25
N CYS A 82 14.00 0.01 2.87
CA CYS A 82 14.29 -1.40 2.67
C CYS A 82 15.69 -1.75 3.16
N ASP A 83 15.90 -3.04 3.39
CA ASP A 83 17.22 -3.60 3.62
C ASP A 83 18.07 -3.50 2.32
N PRO A 84 19.28 -2.94 2.38
CA PRO A 84 20.09 -2.66 1.20
C PRO A 84 20.67 -3.91 0.53
N ASP A 85 20.75 -5.03 1.24
CA ASP A 85 21.37 -6.26 0.74
C ASP A 85 20.29 -7.21 0.17
N THR A 86 19.16 -7.32 0.87
CA THR A 86 18.06 -8.25 0.53
C THR A 86 16.91 -7.58 -0.22
N HIS A 87 16.86 -6.25 -0.25
CA HIS A 87 15.75 -5.46 -0.80
C HIS A 87 14.40 -5.74 -0.13
N VAL A 88 14.37 -6.36 1.04
CA VAL A 88 13.13 -6.60 1.80
C VAL A 88 12.69 -5.29 2.45
N PRO A 89 11.43 -4.85 2.31
CA PRO A 89 10.96 -3.63 2.95
C PRO A 89 10.89 -3.81 4.46
N TYR A 90 11.24 -2.77 5.23
CA TYR A 90 11.12 -2.81 6.70
C TYR A 90 9.66 -2.75 7.18
N VAL A 91 8.73 -2.40 6.29
CA VAL A 91 7.30 -2.51 6.54
C VAL A 91 6.73 -3.70 5.76
N THR A 92 5.80 -4.42 6.37
CA THR A 92 5.15 -5.57 5.73
C THR A 92 3.84 -5.15 5.08
N VAL A 93 3.69 -5.44 3.79
CA VAL A 93 2.42 -5.23 3.08
C VAL A 93 1.56 -6.47 3.23
N ILE A 94 0.34 -6.29 3.72
CA ILE A 94 -0.64 -7.36 3.87
C ILE A 94 -1.90 -7.06 3.07
N ALA A 95 -2.55 -8.11 2.61
CA ALA A 95 -3.84 -8.02 1.93
C ALA A 95 -4.73 -9.20 2.34
N GLY A 96 -6.03 -9.06 2.16
CA GLY A 96 -7.01 -10.09 2.47
C GLY A 96 -8.32 -9.48 2.91
N HIS A 97 -8.89 -9.99 3.99
CA HIS A 97 -10.11 -9.48 4.60
C HIS A 97 -9.92 -9.32 6.11
N VAL A 98 -10.28 -8.15 6.61
CA VAL A 98 -10.31 -7.86 8.06
C VAL A 98 -11.77 -7.72 8.49
N ASP A 99 -12.17 -8.50 9.49
CA ASP A 99 -13.52 -8.51 10.04
C ASP A 99 -13.49 -8.09 11.52
N GLU A 100 -14.61 -7.60 12.05
CA GLU A 100 -14.72 -7.29 13.49
C GLU A 100 -14.52 -8.54 14.38
N SER A 101 -14.76 -9.72 13.82
CA SER A 101 -14.45 -11.02 14.41
C SER A 101 -13.11 -11.55 13.92
N ALA A 102 -12.26 -11.99 14.86
CA ALA A 102 -11.03 -12.70 14.53
C ALA A 102 -11.29 -13.91 13.61
N HIS A 103 -12.39 -14.63 13.82
CA HIS A 103 -12.76 -15.79 13.00
C HIS A 103 -13.14 -15.45 11.56
N GLY A 104 -13.50 -14.20 11.27
CA GLY A 104 -13.77 -13.73 9.91
C GLY A 104 -12.53 -13.15 9.23
N THR A 105 -11.46 -12.90 9.98
CA THR A 105 -10.24 -12.27 9.45
C THR A 105 -9.33 -13.30 8.80
N TYR A 106 -8.96 -13.03 7.55
CA TYR A 106 -7.91 -13.72 6.84
C TYR A 106 -7.04 -12.68 6.15
N VAL A 107 -5.79 -12.54 6.58
CA VAL A 107 -4.79 -11.70 5.89
C VAL A 107 -3.54 -12.52 5.59
N ASP A 108 -2.89 -12.17 4.49
CA ASP A 108 -1.58 -12.72 4.16
C ASP A 108 -0.64 -11.64 3.66
N LYS A 109 0.66 -11.96 3.65
CA LYS A 109 1.68 -11.11 3.04
C LYS A 109 1.47 -11.07 1.54
N MET A 110 1.57 -9.87 0.98
CA MET A 110 1.53 -9.72 -0.47
C MET A 110 2.93 -10.00 -1.06
N PRO A 111 3.04 -10.90 -2.05
CA PRO A 111 4.25 -11.03 -2.87
C PRO A 111 4.64 -9.68 -3.49
N LEU A 112 5.91 -9.28 -3.38
CA LEU A 112 6.40 -8.01 -3.94
C LEU A 112 7.43 -8.27 -5.03
N TYR A 113 7.35 -7.51 -6.11
CA TYR A 113 8.33 -7.50 -7.19
C TYR A 113 9.17 -6.24 -7.07
N TYR A 114 10.47 -6.41 -6.84
CA TYR A 114 11.42 -5.31 -6.72
C TYR A 114 11.72 -4.67 -8.09
N ILE A 115 11.76 -3.34 -8.13
CA ILE A 115 12.02 -2.56 -9.35
C ILE A 115 13.33 -1.78 -9.16
N LEU A 116 14.45 -2.39 -9.55
CA LEU A 116 15.80 -1.82 -9.40
C LEU A 116 15.92 -0.42 -10.02
N HIS A 117 15.48 -0.26 -11.27
CA HIS A 117 15.67 0.97 -12.03
C HIS A 117 14.81 2.15 -11.53
N ALA A 118 13.79 1.89 -10.72
CA ALA A 118 12.97 2.93 -10.07
C ALA A 118 13.39 3.18 -8.60
N SER A 119 14.25 2.32 -8.06
CA SER A 119 14.71 2.38 -6.67
C SER A 119 15.88 3.33 -6.50
N THR A 120 16.04 3.84 -5.28
CA THR A 120 17.15 4.75 -4.90
C THR A 120 17.80 4.28 -3.62
N ALA A 121 19.00 4.79 -3.28
CA ALA A 121 19.79 4.31 -2.14
C ALA A 121 19.04 4.27 -0.79
N ASP A 122 18.04 5.14 -0.59
CA ASP A 122 17.31 5.26 0.67
C ASP A 122 15.92 4.58 0.66
N SER A 123 15.41 4.19 -0.52
CA SER A 123 14.08 3.57 -0.66
C SER A 123 14.02 2.64 -1.87
N CYS A 124 13.41 1.47 -1.68
CA CYS A 124 13.11 0.53 -2.74
C CYS A 124 11.70 0.77 -3.29
N VAL A 125 11.51 0.49 -4.58
CA VAL A 125 10.21 0.51 -5.26
C VAL A 125 9.78 -0.93 -5.54
N TYR A 126 8.52 -1.21 -5.22
CA TYR A 126 7.89 -2.51 -5.36
C TYR A 126 6.60 -2.40 -6.16
N HIS A 127 6.34 -3.40 -6.99
CA HIS A 127 5.05 -3.66 -7.60
C HIS A 127 4.47 -4.97 -7.06
N ALA A 128 3.15 -5.10 -7.00
CA ALA A 128 2.49 -6.34 -6.62
C ALA A 128 1.14 -6.49 -7.30
N HIS A 129 0.75 -7.74 -7.55
CA HIS A 129 -0.56 -8.10 -8.07
C HIS A 129 -1.53 -8.42 -6.92
N MET A 130 -2.79 -8.04 -7.10
CA MET A 130 -3.86 -8.32 -6.14
C MET A 130 -5.02 -9.05 -6.84
N PRO A 131 -5.40 -10.25 -6.39
CA PRO A 131 -4.50 -11.23 -5.77
C PRO A 131 -3.36 -11.61 -6.72
N ASP A 132 -2.24 -12.12 -6.19
CA ASP A 132 -1.16 -12.61 -7.03
C ASP A 132 -1.50 -14.01 -7.58
N PRO A 133 -1.55 -14.20 -8.91
CA PRO A 133 -1.94 -15.47 -9.50
C PRO A 133 -0.85 -16.55 -9.45
N LEU A 134 0.39 -16.20 -9.09
CA LEU A 134 1.57 -17.05 -9.24
C LEU A 134 2.25 -17.33 -7.90
N ASN A 135 2.47 -16.29 -7.10
CA ASN A 135 3.36 -16.35 -5.93
C ASN A 135 2.63 -16.42 -4.59
N GLY A 136 1.32 -16.64 -4.60
CA GLY A 136 0.50 -16.87 -3.41
C GLY A 136 -0.02 -15.59 -2.75
N GLY A 137 -0.14 -15.61 -1.43
CA GLY A 137 -0.81 -14.55 -0.65
C GLY A 137 -2.31 -14.77 -0.54
N ALA A 138 -3.06 -13.70 -0.22
CA ALA A 138 -4.50 -13.81 -0.02
C ALA A 138 -5.26 -13.93 -1.36
N PRO A 139 -6.09 -14.97 -1.55
CA PRO A 139 -6.77 -15.22 -2.83
C PRO A 139 -7.96 -14.29 -3.08
N LYS A 140 -8.48 -13.63 -2.03
CA LYS A 140 -9.63 -12.73 -2.09
C LYS A 140 -9.35 -11.48 -1.26
N ILE A 141 -9.23 -10.33 -1.91
CA ILE A 141 -8.77 -9.11 -1.24
C ILE A 141 -9.93 -8.12 -1.16
N THR A 142 -10.26 -7.69 0.05
CA THR A 142 -11.10 -6.52 0.36
C THR A 142 -10.27 -5.41 0.98
N ASP A 143 -9.25 -5.77 1.77
CA ASP A 143 -8.44 -4.86 2.57
C ASP A 143 -6.97 -4.95 2.20
N VAL A 144 -6.28 -3.80 2.22
CA VAL A 144 -4.82 -3.70 2.07
C VAL A 144 -4.29 -2.79 3.16
N ALA A 145 -3.21 -3.20 3.83
CA ALA A 145 -2.59 -2.43 4.89
C ALA A 145 -1.07 -2.59 4.92
N LEU A 146 -0.40 -1.61 5.52
CA LEU A 146 0.98 -1.74 5.96
C LEU A 146 1.02 -2.10 7.44
N VAL A 147 1.86 -3.07 7.79
CA VAL A 147 2.09 -3.50 9.18
C VAL A 147 3.57 -3.48 9.48
N ASN A 148 3.94 -2.88 10.59
CA ASN A 148 5.31 -2.93 11.06
C ASN A 148 5.54 -4.13 11.98
N LEU A 149 6.13 -5.19 11.42
CA LEU A 149 6.46 -6.42 12.14
C LEU A 149 7.93 -6.50 12.60
N SER A 150 8.76 -5.48 12.33
CA SER A 150 10.22 -5.54 12.53
C SER A 150 10.69 -5.38 13.99
N GLY A 151 9.77 -5.09 14.91
CA GLY A 151 10.09 -4.84 16.33
C GLY A 151 10.67 -3.44 16.61
N GLU A 152 11.05 -2.69 15.59
CA GLU A 152 11.55 -1.31 15.68
C GLU A 152 10.62 -0.35 14.92
N SER A 153 10.66 0.95 15.23
CA SER A 153 9.88 1.94 14.49
C SER A 153 10.46 2.16 13.09
N VAL A 154 9.60 2.15 12.07
CA VAL A 154 9.98 2.42 10.67
C VAL A 154 9.61 3.86 10.32
N SER A 155 10.57 4.64 9.84
CA SER A 155 10.32 6.01 9.37
C SER A 155 10.40 6.08 7.85
N PHE A 156 9.39 6.68 7.25
CA PHE A 156 9.29 6.85 5.81
C PHE A 156 9.98 8.15 5.38
N GLY A 157 10.85 8.03 4.38
CA GLY A 157 11.64 9.11 3.82
C GLY A 157 10.88 9.99 2.84
N PRO A 158 11.49 11.11 2.40
CA PRO A 158 10.91 11.98 1.37
C PRO A 158 10.55 11.20 0.09
N GLY A 159 9.30 11.33 -0.34
CA GLY A 159 8.81 10.70 -1.58
C GLY A 159 8.33 9.25 -1.42
N ASP A 160 8.44 8.65 -0.23
CA ASP A 160 7.82 7.35 0.05
C ASP A 160 6.29 7.46 -0.04
N ALA A 161 5.69 6.48 -0.69
CA ALA A 161 4.27 6.47 -1.02
C ALA A 161 3.80 5.04 -1.29
N ALA A 162 2.49 4.82 -1.17
CA ALA A 162 1.80 3.63 -1.66
C ALA A 162 0.70 4.05 -2.63
N ASP A 163 0.48 3.25 -3.68
CA ASP A 163 -0.56 3.41 -4.67
C ASP A 163 -1.29 2.07 -4.84
N ILE A 164 -2.61 2.11 -4.86
CA ILE A 164 -3.47 0.95 -5.05
C ILE A 164 -4.36 1.25 -6.23
N ASN A 165 -4.19 0.52 -7.33
CA ASN A 165 -5.05 0.61 -8.49
C ASN A 165 -5.95 -0.63 -8.57
N VAL A 166 -7.24 -0.45 -8.32
CA VAL A 166 -8.24 -1.49 -8.52
C VAL A 166 -8.75 -1.43 -9.96
N GLN A 167 -8.70 -2.57 -10.63
CA GLN A 167 -9.12 -2.72 -12.02
C GLN A 167 -10.47 -3.43 -12.14
N ARG A 168 -10.76 -4.38 -11.24
CA ARG A 168 -11.94 -5.25 -11.33
C ARG A 168 -12.48 -5.59 -9.95
N VAL A 169 -13.79 -5.85 -9.91
CA VAL A 169 -14.46 -6.52 -8.80
C VAL A 169 -14.63 -8.00 -9.18
N LEU A 170 -14.17 -8.90 -8.32
CA LEU A 170 -14.16 -10.35 -8.54
C LEU A 170 -15.33 -11.08 -7.86
N GLY A 171 -16.02 -10.44 -6.92
CA GLY A 171 -17.10 -11.03 -6.15
C GLY A 171 -17.35 -10.30 -4.84
N SER A 172 -17.95 -10.96 -3.86
CA SER A 172 -18.15 -10.39 -2.52
C SER A 172 -18.05 -11.41 -1.38
N MET A 173 -17.68 -10.91 -0.20
CA MET A 173 -17.67 -11.65 1.06
C MET A 173 -19.00 -12.31 1.39
N SER A 174 -20.12 -11.69 1.01
CA SER A 174 -21.46 -12.24 1.26
C SER A 174 -21.73 -13.58 0.54
N SER A 175 -21.06 -13.79 -0.60
CA SER A 175 -21.24 -14.97 -1.44
C SER A 175 -20.15 -16.03 -1.26
N ALA A 176 -18.97 -15.63 -0.77
CA ALA A 176 -17.82 -16.51 -0.63
C ALA A 176 -16.93 -16.05 0.53
N PRO A 177 -17.37 -16.21 1.80
CA PRO A 177 -16.59 -15.82 2.97
C PRO A 177 -15.27 -16.61 3.04
N TYR A 178 -14.34 -16.15 3.88
CA TYR A 178 -13.20 -16.97 4.26
C TYR A 178 -13.65 -18.05 5.23
N ASP A 179 -13.26 -19.30 4.96
CA ASP A 179 -13.52 -20.45 5.84
C ASP A 179 -12.34 -20.70 6.80
N GLU A 180 -11.21 -20.04 6.56
CA GLU A 180 -9.98 -20.12 7.34
C GLU A 180 -9.67 -18.78 7.99
N MET A 181 -9.05 -18.85 9.18
CA MET A 181 -8.62 -17.70 9.95
C MET A 181 -7.11 -17.54 9.84
N LYS A 182 -6.65 -16.32 9.56
CA LYS A 182 -5.23 -15.95 9.58
C LYS A 182 -5.10 -14.49 9.98
N LEU A 183 -4.53 -14.22 11.15
CA LEU A 183 -4.48 -12.88 11.73
C LEU A 183 -3.16 -12.17 11.38
N PRO A 184 -3.11 -10.83 11.37
CA PRO A 184 -1.87 -10.10 11.16
C PRO A 184 -0.77 -10.49 12.17
N ALA A 185 -1.15 -10.82 13.40
CA ALA A 185 -0.24 -11.22 14.46
C ALA A 185 0.41 -12.60 14.23
N ASP A 186 -0.14 -13.42 13.34
CA ASP A 186 0.39 -14.73 12.98
C ASP A 186 1.44 -14.64 11.86
N LEU A 187 1.64 -13.45 11.28
CA LEU A 187 2.58 -13.23 10.18
C LEU A 187 3.97 -12.90 10.72
N GLU A 188 4.97 -13.51 10.08
CA GLU A 188 6.36 -13.14 10.30
C GLU A 188 6.75 -11.89 9.51
N HIS A 189 7.69 -11.11 10.05
CA HIS A 189 8.21 -9.91 9.41
C HIS A 189 8.76 -10.15 8.00
N GLY A 190 8.59 -9.14 7.15
CA GLY A 190 9.14 -9.06 5.80
C GLY A 190 8.22 -9.71 4.76
N ASN A 191 8.16 -9.12 3.56
CA ASN A 191 7.43 -9.71 2.43
C ASN A 191 8.32 -10.69 1.66
N PRO A 192 7.74 -11.71 1.00
CA PRO A 192 8.41 -12.36 -0.12
C PRO A 192 8.73 -11.29 -1.19
N VAL A 193 10.00 -11.17 -1.55
CA VAL A 193 10.47 -10.23 -2.57
C VAL A 193 11.09 -11.00 -3.72
N PHE A 194 10.61 -10.69 -4.93
CA PHE A 194 11.08 -11.26 -6.17
C PHE A 194 11.79 -10.17 -6.96
N ASP A 195 13.07 -10.36 -7.26
CA ASP A 195 13.81 -9.48 -8.15
C ASP A 195 13.79 -10.06 -9.56
N LEU A 196 13.06 -9.41 -10.46
CA LEU A 196 12.99 -9.81 -11.87
C LEU A 196 14.12 -9.20 -12.72
N ASN A 197 15.00 -8.41 -12.10
CA ASN A 197 16.14 -7.77 -12.75
C ASN A 197 17.48 -8.42 -12.36
N ASP A 198 17.46 -9.52 -11.62
CA ASP A 198 18.69 -10.24 -11.32
C ASP A 198 19.26 -10.86 -12.61
N GLU A 199 20.59 -11.04 -12.66
CA GLU A 199 21.23 -11.69 -13.82
C GLU A 199 21.06 -13.22 -13.79
N ASN A 200 20.10 -13.74 -13.01
CA ASN A 200 19.88 -15.17 -12.89
C ASN A 200 19.26 -15.71 -14.20
N PRO A 201 19.98 -16.56 -14.96
CA PRO A 201 19.48 -17.07 -16.24
C PRO A 201 18.25 -17.98 -16.10
N ASP A 202 17.95 -18.45 -14.89
CA ASP A 202 16.78 -19.29 -14.58
C ASP A 202 15.59 -18.47 -14.05
N ASN A 203 15.73 -17.14 -13.94
CA ASN A 203 14.62 -16.25 -13.62
C ASN A 203 13.71 -16.11 -14.85
N ASP A 204 12.53 -16.72 -14.78
CA ASP A 204 11.53 -16.70 -15.84
C ASP A 204 10.75 -15.37 -15.93
N GLY A 205 11.14 -14.37 -15.12
CA GLY A 205 10.43 -13.11 -15.02
C GLY A 205 9.13 -13.21 -14.22
N LEU A 206 8.89 -14.35 -13.54
CA LEU A 206 7.70 -14.59 -12.72
C LEU A 206 8.01 -14.75 -11.23
N GLY A 207 9.29 -14.77 -10.85
CA GLY A 207 9.75 -14.88 -9.47
C GLY A 207 9.98 -16.32 -8.99
N PHE A 208 9.86 -17.33 -9.85
CA PHE A 208 10.18 -18.69 -9.43
C PHE A 208 11.67 -18.98 -9.52
N VAL A 209 12.26 -19.42 -8.41
CA VAL A 209 13.37 -20.38 -8.46
C VAL A 209 12.73 -21.76 -8.29
N HIS A 210 12.74 -22.59 -9.34
CA HIS A 210 12.52 -24.02 -9.14
C HIS A 210 13.72 -24.56 -8.37
N GLU A 211 13.60 -24.76 -7.06
CA GLU A 211 14.53 -25.64 -6.34
C GLU A 211 14.10 -27.10 -6.59
N GLU A 212 15.06 -27.92 -7.03
CA GLU A 212 14.93 -29.39 -7.18
C GLU A 212 14.74 -30.12 -5.83
#